data_AF-A0A4U1Z2R5-F1
#
_entry.id   AF-A0A4U1Z2R5-F1
#
_cell.length_a   1.000
_cell.length_b   1.000
_cell.length_c   1.000
_cell.angle_alpha   90.00
_cell.angle_beta   90.00
_cell.angle_gamma   90.00
#
_symmetry.space_group_name_H-M   'P 1'
#
loop_
_entity.id
_entity.type
_entity.pdbx_description
1 polymer ?
#
loop_
_entity_poly.entity_id
_entity_poly.type
_entity_poly.pdbx_seq_one_letter_code
_entity_poly.pdbx_strand_id
1 'polypeptide(L)'
;MRKKRPHLVLDWEGHDEWESVPIELANMMVSQSSYKDKERLADKSLEKLTVTVTDELPRQVRRTVDDTLYRRYTTNCNVTISVTNFELARVLFFHNQYLIRAAFSSGGVKDLAHYNQDPIEPKIIFPDSTSYPVSNIRSRKSKSHLAWLLTDPSAAKSFFSIFKSVNEIDSSDVYDFGFVPPPLVGWEFELAGSYSVDLKNFWVSEIITINDNSFVTPAGLKIKHPKLKHLVPVQHKKRKVKKLPPSDPNPELAIGDLPKLGKRLHRKDDQTFSFNFINAGNIGLEINDEQERPDKSKNVPSNEKKSEGASVGNAVQDGKNQEFDYGLNRNEGEQDTNELIDAEPTEKFRLFERTIELIKTKKDFTVHGVRCGSFPPPKTGSRMVLNTVDGNFLRYHMANISYLDVGAVVIEVDVDSLNRPTNVSTLVVTFLADSSPEQILKTILQDYSDIAKGWNRKWIRNNTAVSKFCRHPTKTRKENDVERPITADEYVEAWAEILCGKLRDVQKMTNN
;
A
#
# COMPACT_ATOMS: atom_id res chain seq x y z
N MET A 1 2.63 -39.24 1.31
CA MET A 1 3.06 -38.77 2.65
C MET A 1 2.03 -37.79 3.18
N ARG A 2 1.47 -38.01 4.39
CA ARG A 2 0.73 -36.95 5.10
C ARG A 2 1.73 -35.82 5.34
N LYS A 3 1.56 -34.65 4.69
CA LYS A 3 2.36 -33.45 5.02
C LYS A 3 2.11 -33.16 6.50
N LYS A 4 3.12 -33.33 7.36
CA LYS A 4 3.07 -32.82 8.74
C LYS A 4 2.82 -31.32 8.63
N ARG A 5 1.77 -30.81 9.30
CA ARG A 5 1.53 -29.37 9.38
C ARG A 5 2.37 -28.85 10.56
N PRO A 6 3.38 -28.01 10.32
CA PRO A 6 4.19 -27.50 11.42
C PRO A 6 3.33 -26.61 12.31
N HIS A 7 3.67 -26.59 13.60
CA HIS A 7 3.08 -25.72 14.60
C HIS A 7 4.21 -24.93 15.25
N LEU A 8 3.90 -23.73 15.73
CA LEU A 8 4.79 -22.94 16.57
C LEU A 8 4.53 -23.30 18.01
N VAL A 9 5.58 -23.65 18.73
CA VAL A 9 5.54 -23.83 20.19
C VAL A 9 5.82 -22.48 20.83
N LEU A 10 4.96 -22.06 21.74
CA LEU A 10 4.99 -20.74 22.37
C LEU A 10 4.97 -20.90 23.89
N ASP A 11 5.74 -20.03 24.54
CA ASP A 11 5.72 -19.86 26.00
C ASP A 11 4.89 -18.63 26.33
N TRP A 12 3.71 -18.85 26.92
CA TRP A 12 2.77 -17.79 27.29
C TRP A 12 2.91 -17.46 28.76
N GLU A 13 3.12 -16.18 29.07
CA GLU A 13 3.13 -15.73 30.46
C GLU A 13 1.80 -16.07 31.15
N GLY A 14 1.87 -16.79 32.27
CA GLY A 14 0.71 -17.23 33.05
C GLY A 14 0.12 -18.58 32.63
N HIS A 15 0.76 -19.31 31.71
CA HIS A 15 0.41 -20.69 31.36
C HIS A 15 1.49 -21.66 31.87
N ASP A 16 1.07 -22.77 32.46
CA ASP A 16 1.98 -23.74 33.09
C ASP A 16 2.64 -24.71 32.07
N GLU A 17 2.12 -24.76 30.84
CA GLU A 17 2.60 -25.65 29.76
C GLU A 17 2.79 -24.86 28.45
N TRP A 18 3.72 -25.32 27.62
CA TRP A 18 3.90 -24.80 26.27
C TRP A 18 2.64 -25.05 25.44
N GLU A 19 2.13 -24.01 24.81
CA GLU A 19 1.04 -24.13 23.86
C GLU A 19 1.58 -24.15 22.44
N SER A 20 0.77 -24.68 21.52
CA SER A 20 1.13 -24.65 20.11
C SER A 20 0.02 -24.06 19.25
N VAL A 21 0.43 -23.29 18.25
CA VAL A 21 -0.47 -22.70 17.25
C VAL A 21 -0.07 -23.14 15.84
N PRO A 22 -1.01 -23.27 14.90
CA PRO A 22 -0.68 -23.56 13.51
C PRO A 22 0.30 -22.54 12.93
N ILE A 23 1.24 -23.01 12.11
CA ILE A 23 2.26 -22.16 11.49
C ILE A 23 1.67 -20.98 10.70
N GLU A 24 0.44 -21.09 10.19
CA GLU A 24 -0.23 -20.02 9.45
C GLU A 24 -0.47 -18.74 10.28
N LEU A 25 -0.31 -18.81 11.61
CA LEU A 25 -0.32 -17.65 12.51
C LEU A 25 1.07 -17.05 12.75
N ALA A 26 2.13 -17.58 12.14
CA ALA A 26 3.51 -17.15 12.39
C ALA A 26 3.73 -15.65 12.22
N ASN A 27 3.01 -15.03 11.31
CA ASN A 27 3.12 -13.61 11.04
C ASN A 27 2.54 -12.71 12.13
N MET A 28 1.58 -13.23 12.89
CA MET A 28 1.00 -12.57 14.05
C MET A 28 1.88 -12.74 15.30
N MET A 29 2.71 -13.79 15.37
CA MET A 29 3.50 -14.11 16.57
C MET A 29 4.76 -13.25 16.66
N VAL A 30 4.81 -12.37 17.66
CA VAL A 30 5.96 -11.53 18.03
C VAL A 30 6.29 -11.76 19.49
N SER A 31 7.57 -11.90 19.81
CA SER A 31 8.05 -12.08 21.19
C SER A 31 7.66 -10.88 22.05
N GLN A 32 7.33 -11.13 23.32
CA GLN A 32 6.95 -10.10 24.31
C GLN A 32 5.69 -9.28 23.94
N SER A 33 4.92 -9.70 22.93
CA SER A 33 3.62 -9.09 22.63
C SER A 33 2.49 -9.76 23.42
N SER A 34 1.44 -8.99 23.72
CA SER A 34 0.17 -9.51 24.24
C SER A 34 -0.86 -9.64 23.12
N TYR A 35 -1.87 -10.48 23.31
CA TYR A 35 -2.90 -10.72 22.30
C TYR A 35 -4.29 -10.64 22.91
N LYS A 36 -5.20 -10.01 22.17
CA LYS A 36 -6.61 -9.96 22.52
C LYS A 36 -7.43 -10.24 21.27
N ASP A 37 -8.22 -11.31 21.31
CA ASP A 37 -8.93 -11.84 20.15
C ASP A 37 -7.97 -12.10 18.97
N LYS A 38 -8.14 -11.36 17.86
CA LYS A 38 -7.31 -11.44 16.64
C LYS A 38 -6.40 -10.23 16.49
N GLU A 39 -6.16 -9.51 17.58
CA GLU A 39 -5.36 -8.29 17.61
C GLU A 39 -4.12 -8.50 18.47
N ARG A 40 -2.98 -8.12 17.90
CA ARG A 40 -1.70 -8.07 18.61
C ARG A 40 -1.56 -6.71 19.26
N LEU A 41 -1.10 -6.71 20.50
CA LEU A 41 -0.77 -5.53 21.29
C LEU A 41 0.75 -5.55 21.51
N ALA A 42 1.46 -4.69 20.77
CA ALA A 42 2.90 -4.56 20.91
C ALA A 42 3.27 -3.99 22.30
N ASP A 43 4.38 -4.46 22.86
CA ASP A 43 4.90 -3.95 24.13
C ASP A 43 5.54 -2.57 23.94
N LYS A 44 4.93 -1.57 24.59
CA LYS A 44 5.36 -0.18 24.53
C LYS A 44 6.51 0.15 25.47
N SER A 45 6.91 -0.78 26.33
CA SER A 45 8.02 -0.63 27.26
C SER A 45 9.39 -0.93 26.63
N LEU A 46 9.39 -1.54 25.44
CA LEU A 46 10.61 -1.88 24.72
C LEU A 46 11.35 -0.64 24.21
N GLU A 47 12.68 -0.68 24.34
CA GLU A 47 13.57 0.34 23.79
C GLU A 47 13.55 0.28 22.26
N LYS A 48 13.65 1.43 21.61
CA LYS A 48 13.70 1.54 20.15
C LYS A 48 15.11 1.82 19.66
N LEU A 49 15.49 1.18 18.55
CA LEU A 49 16.80 1.35 17.93
C LEU A 49 16.67 1.38 16.40
N THR A 50 17.21 2.42 15.76
CA THR A 50 17.35 2.51 14.30
C THR A 50 18.81 2.31 13.90
N VAL A 51 19.07 1.36 13.01
CA VAL A 51 20.43 0.95 12.62
C VAL A 51 20.52 0.58 11.15
N THR A 52 21.72 0.67 10.61
CA THR A 52 22.10 0.07 9.33
C THR A 52 23.04 -1.10 9.60
N VAL A 53 22.77 -2.26 9.01
CA VAL A 53 23.64 -3.45 9.14
C VAL A 53 24.92 -3.24 8.35
N THR A 54 26.07 -3.47 9.00
CA THR A 54 27.39 -3.32 8.38
C THR A 54 28.08 -4.64 8.11
N ASP A 55 27.83 -5.67 8.94
CA ASP A 55 28.35 -7.03 8.73
C ASP A 55 27.49 -8.09 9.43
N GLU A 56 27.55 -9.34 8.97
CA GLU A 56 26.99 -10.51 9.67
C GLU A 56 28.08 -11.23 10.46
N LEU A 57 27.85 -11.43 11.77
CA LEU A 57 28.78 -12.18 12.59
C LEU A 57 28.57 -13.69 12.37
N PRO A 58 29.65 -14.47 12.12
CA PRO A 58 29.53 -15.88 11.71
C PRO A 58 29.00 -16.81 12.80
N ARG A 59 29.00 -16.38 14.07
CA ARG A 59 28.57 -17.19 15.21
C ARG A 59 27.22 -16.72 15.74
N GLN A 60 26.22 -17.59 15.58
CA GLN A 60 24.97 -17.53 16.33
C GLN A 60 25.25 -17.75 17.82
N VAL A 61 24.41 -17.15 18.67
CA VAL A 61 24.53 -17.22 20.13
C VAL A 61 23.21 -17.71 20.70
N ARG A 62 23.28 -18.73 21.55
CA ARG A 62 22.15 -19.19 22.34
C ARG A 62 22.09 -18.35 23.62
N ARG A 63 20.94 -17.71 23.87
CA ARG A 63 20.75 -16.91 25.08
C ARG A 63 20.20 -17.80 26.18
N THR A 64 20.86 -17.79 27.34
CA THR A 64 20.54 -18.71 28.44
C THR A 64 19.16 -18.46 29.06
N VAL A 65 18.65 -17.22 29.00
CA VAL A 65 17.40 -16.82 29.65
C VAL A 65 16.17 -17.46 28.99
N ASP A 66 16.17 -17.55 27.65
CA ASP A 66 15.04 -18.01 26.83
C ASP A 66 15.39 -19.24 25.97
N ASP A 67 16.58 -19.81 26.19
CA ASP A 67 17.17 -20.93 25.44
C ASP A 67 17.11 -20.78 23.90
N THR A 68 17.01 -19.55 23.40
CA THR A 68 16.75 -19.27 21.99
C THR A 68 18.04 -18.93 21.24
N LEU A 69 18.10 -19.33 19.97
CA LEU A 69 19.24 -19.11 19.09
C LEU A 69 19.10 -17.78 18.32
N TYR A 70 20.10 -16.91 18.48
CA TYR A 70 20.15 -15.58 17.88
C TYR A 70 21.26 -15.47 16.83
N ARG A 71 20.94 -14.88 15.68
CA ARG A 71 21.91 -14.34 14.72
C ARG A 71 22.37 -12.96 15.18
N ARG A 72 23.61 -12.62 14.86
CA ARG A 72 24.21 -11.35 15.27
C ARG A 72 24.73 -10.56 14.09
N TYR A 73 24.51 -9.25 14.14
CA TYR A 73 24.95 -8.32 13.11
C TYR A 73 25.63 -7.12 13.76
N THR A 74 26.70 -6.64 13.14
CA THR A 74 27.27 -5.34 13.49
C THR A 74 26.52 -4.25 12.76
N THR A 75 26.54 -3.05 13.34
CA THR A 75 25.77 -1.91 12.85
C THR A 75 26.62 -0.65 12.77
N ASN A 76 26.10 0.37 12.09
CA ASN A 76 26.71 1.69 11.96
C ASN A 76 26.85 2.47 13.28
N CYS A 77 26.17 2.08 14.35
CA CYS A 77 26.24 2.74 15.66
C CYS A 77 27.13 2.01 16.68
N ASN A 78 27.96 1.06 16.25
CA ASN A 78 28.82 0.23 17.10
C ASN A 78 28.07 -0.62 18.14
N VAL A 79 26.78 -0.90 17.90
CA VAL A 79 25.99 -1.86 18.68
C VAL A 79 25.86 -3.15 17.88
N THR A 80 25.97 -4.30 18.55
CA THR A 80 25.65 -5.60 17.92
C THR A 80 24.16 -5.88 18.12
N ILE A 81 23.41 -6.07 17.06
CA ILE A 81 22.02 -6.52 17.17
C ILE A 81 21.97 -8.05 17.18
N SER A 82 21.15 -8.62 18.06
CA SER A 82 20.92 -10.06 18.17
C SER A 82 19.45 -10.34 17.87
N VAL A 83 19.17 -11.08 16.80
CA VAL A 83 17.80 -11.34 16.31
C VAL A 83 17.57 -12.83 16.06
N THR A 84 16.38 -13.33 16.38
CA THR A 84 16.04 -14.74 16.16
C THR A 84 15.80 -15.03 14.67
N ASN A 85 16.07 -16.26 14.24
CA ASN A 85 15.73 -16.70 12.89
C ASN A 85 14.22 -16.58 12.62
N PHE A 86 13.40 -16.85 13.63
CA PHE A 86 11.96 -16.77 13.47
C PHE A 86 11.50 -15.33 13.19
N GLU A 87 11.98 -14.36 13.97
CA GLU A 87 11.63 -12.95 13.77
C GLU A 87 12.08 -12.45 12.39
N LEU A 88 13.31 -12.80 11.97
CA LEU A 88 13.78 -12.48 10.61
C LEU A 88 12.88 -13.10 9.53
N ALA A 89 12.56 -14.40 9.59
CA ALA A 89 11.70 -15.04 8.60
C ALA A 89 10.27 -14.46 8.62
N ARG A 90 9.77 -14.09 9.79
CA ARG A 90 8.47 -13.46 9.97
C ARG A 90 8.36 -12.18 9.15
N VAL A 91 9.31 -11.27 9.35
CA VAL A 91 9.30 -9.96 8.69
C VAL A 91 9.78 -10.01 7.25
N LEU A 92 10.64 -10.97 6.89
CA LEU A 92 11.11 -11.11 5.51
C LEU A 92 10.11 -11.85 4.62
N PHE A 93 9.41 -12.87 5.13
CA PHE A 93 8.72 -13.84 4.29
C PHE A 93 7.28 -14.12 4.67
N PHE A 94 6.93 -14.08 5.95
CA PHE A 94 5.59 -14.44 6.41
C PHE A 94 4.61 -13.27 6.29
N HIS A 95 4.54 -12.59 5.14
CA HIS A 95 3.61 -11.44 5.00
C HIS A 95 2.15 -11.89 4.95
N ASN A 96 1.90 -13.16 4.67
CA ASN A 96 0.59 -13.78 4.70
C ASN A 96 0.64 -15.30 4.74
N GLN A 97 -0.49 -15.92 5.06
CA GLN A 97 -0.60 -17.39 5.15
C GLN A 97 -0.25 -18.13 3.85
N TYR A 98 -0.43 -17.53 2.67
CA TYR A 98 -0.10 -18.19 1.41
C TYR A 98 1.42 -18.26 1.21
N LEU A 99 2.13 -17.18 1.56
CA LEU A 99 3.60 -17.16 1.62
C LEU A 99 4.12 -18.09 2.71
N ILE A 100 3.49 -18.14 3.88
CA ILE A 100 3.84 -19.11 4.93
C ILE A 100 3.74 -20.53 4.38
N ARG A 101 2.60 -20.92 3.81
CA ARG A 101 2.42 -22.27 3.24
C ARG A 101 3.46 -22.60 2.16
N ALA A 102 3.82 -21.62 1.33
CA ALA A 102 4.86 -21.76 0.31
C ALA A 102 6.26 -21.91 0.93
N ALA A 103 6.57 -21.26 2.05
CA ALA A 103 7.86 -21.39 2.72
C ALA A 103 8.11 -22.80 3.27
N PHE A 104 7.04 -23.55 3.57
CA PHE A 104 7.09 -24.93 4.02
C PHE A 104 6.73 -25.94 2.90
N SER A 105 6.81 -25.53 1.63
CA SER A 105 6.60 -26.42 0.49
C SER A 105 7.87 -26.62 -0.35
N SER A 106 7.93 -27.76 -1.02
CA SER A 106 9.08 -28.14 -1.87
C SER A 106 9.26 -27.26 -3.10
N GLY A 107 8.22 -26.54 -3.55
CA GLY A 107 8.35 -25.57 -4.64
C GLY A 107 8.65 -24.15 -4.17
N GLY A 108 8.58 -23.86 -2.86
CA GLY A 108 8.82 -22.53 -2.34
C GLY A 108 7.84 -21.50 -2.92
N VAL A 109 8.31 -20.27 -3.12
CA VAL A 109 7.51 -19.20 -3.74
C VAL A 109 7.03 -19.54 -5.17
N LYS A 110 7.70 -20.47 -5.87
CA LYS A 110 7.32 -20.90 -7.23
C LYS A 110 6.03 -21.71 -7.27
N ASP A 111 5.60 -22.27 -6.13
CA ASP A 111 4.27 -22.90 -6.02
C ASP A 111 3.14 -21.87 -6.14
N LEU A 112 3.42 -20.57 -5.93
CA LEU A 112 2.43 -19.50 -6.03
C LEU A 112 2.36 -18.89 -7.43
N ALA A 113 3.53 -18.55 -8.00
CA ALA A 113 3.63 -17.88 -9.29
C ALA A 113 5.00 -18.15 -9.94
N HIS A 114 5.06 -17.98 -11.27
CA HIS A 114 6.28 -18.12 -12.06
C HIS A 114 6.76 -16.76 -12.58
N TYR A 115 8.08 -16.52 -12.55
CA TYR A 115 8.70 -15.35 -13.18
C TYR A 115 9.19 -15.71 -14.59
N ASN A 116 8.54 -15.13 -15.60
CA ASN A 116 8.97 -15.14 -16.99
C ASN A 116 9.98 -14.01 -17.22
N GLN A 117 11.21 -14.40 -17.57
CA GLN A 117 12.37 -13.53 -17.78
C GLN A 117 12.50 -13.00 -19.22
N ASP A 118 11.39 -12.87 -19.95
CA ASP A 118 11.38 -12.25 -21.27
C ASP A 118 12.03 -10.85 -21.20
N PRO A 119 13.11 -10.57 -21.96
CA PRO A 119 13.79 -9.27 -21.93
C PRO A 119 12.92 -8.09 -22.39
N ILE A 120 11.87 -8.35 -23.17
CA ILE A 120 10.97 -7.33 -23.73
C ILE A 120 9.76 -7.14 -22.82
N GLU A 121 9.22 -8.22 -22.27
CA GLU A 121 8.03 -8.17 -21.43
C GLU A 121 8.13 -9.08 -20.19
N PRO A 122 8.96 -8.71 -19.19
CA PRO A 122 9.13 -9.52 -17.99
C PRO A 122 7.84 -9.58 -17.18
N LYS A 123 7.45 -10.78 -16.73
CA LYS A 123 6.15 -11.01 -16.07
C LYS A 123 6.22 -11.98 -14.91
N ILE A 124 5.49 -11.68 -13.84
CA ILE A 124 5.10 -12.66 -12.82
C ILE A 124 3.71 -13.19 -13.16
N ILE A 125 3.59 -14.49 -13.36
CA ILE A 125 2.38 -15.14 -13.85
C ILE A 125 1.87 -16.11 -12.79
N PHE A 126 0.66 -15.85 -12.29
CA PHE A 126 -0.06 -16.79 -11.45
C PHE A 126 -0.78 -17.84 -12.31
N PRO A 127 -0.79 -19.13 -11.90
CA PRO A 127 -1.54 -20.17 -12.61
C PRO A 127 -3.04 -19.96 -12.45
N ASP A 128 -3.85 -20.42 -13.43
CA ASP A 128 -5.32 -20.30 -13.41
C ASP A 128 -5.97 -20.91 -12.16
N SER A 129 -5.36 -21.96 -11.61
CA SER A 129 -5.79 -22.65 -10.39
C SER A 129 -5.39 -21.94 -9.09
N THR A 130 -4.74 -20.77 -9.16
CA THR A 130 -4.19 -20.09 -7.98
C THR A 130 -5.27 -19.83 -6.91
N SER A 131 -4.93 -20.11 -5.65
CA SER A 131 -5.70 -19.67 -4.48
C SER A 131 -5.22 -18.33 -3.95
N TYR A 132 -4.11 -17.78 -4.47
CA TYR A 132 -3.56 -16.51 -4.02
C TYR A 132 -4.58 -15.38 -4.28
N PRO A 133 -4.93 -14.58 -3.26
CA PRO A 133 -5.92 -13.50 -3.42
C PRO A 133 -5.36 -12.33 -4.23
N VAL A 134 -6.16 -11.79 -5.16
CA VAL A 134 -5.84 -10.56 -5.91
C VAL A 134 -5.56 -9.37 -4.99
N SER A 135 -6.20 -9.33 -3.82
CA SER A 135 -5.94 -8.30 -2.80
C SER A 135 -4.48 -8.24 -2.36
N ASN A 136 -3.79 -9.38 -2.33
CA ASN A 136 -2.39 -9.50 -1.89
C ASN A 136 -1.38 -9.06 -2.96
N ILE A 137 -1.84 -8.50 -4.07
CA ILE A 137 -1.01 -7.87 -5.12
C ILE A 137 -1.49 -6.46 -5.48
N ARG A 138 -2.27 -5.82 -4.60
CA ARG A 138 -2.84 -4.49 -4.87
C ARG A 138 -1.91 -3.35 -4.48
N SER A 139 -1.31 -3.39 -3.30
CA SER A 139 -0.45 -2.32 -2.80
C SER A 139 0.93 -2.36 -3.47
N ARG A 140 1.62 -1.21 -3.54
CA ARG A 140 3.02 -1.17 -4.04
C ARG A 140 3.90 -2.08 -3.20
N LYS A 141 3.81 -1.99 -1.88
CA LYS A 141 4.57 -2.82 -0.91
C LYS A 141 4.40 -4.31 -1.18
N SER A 142 3.16 -4.80 -1.34
CA SER A 142 2.91 -6.21 -1.63
C SER A 142 3.42 -6.64 -3.02
N LYS A 143 3.30 -5.79 -4.04
CA LYS A 143 3.85 -6.07 -5.38
C LYS A 143 5.38 -6.12 -5.35
N SER A 144 6.03 -5.14 -4.73
CA SER A 144 7.50 -5.07 -4.62
C SER A 144 8.05 -6.23 -3.84
N HIS A 145 7.41 -6.61 -2.72
CA HIS A 145 7.78 -7.79 -1.94
C HIS A 145 7.66 -9.09 -2.73
N LEU A 146 6.52 -9.30 -3.40
CA LEU A 146 6.34 -10.48 -4.24
C LEU A 146 7.36 -10.52 -5.41
N ALA A 147 7.64 -9.36 -6.02
CA ALA A 147 8.64 -9.27 -7.08
C ALA A 147 10.05 -9.55 -6.55
N TRP A 148 10.42 -9.02 -5.40
CA TRP A 148 11.68 -9.32 -4.74
C TRP A 148 11.85 -10.83 -4.52
N LEU A 149 10.84 -11.51 -3.96
CA LEU A 149 10.90 -12.96 -3.73
C LEU A 149 11.05 -13.79 -5.02
N LEU A 150 10.46 -13.34 -6.13
CA LEU A 150 10.42 -14.10 -7.38
C LEU A 150 11.55 -13.76 -8.35
N THR A 151 12.13 -12.57 -8.24
CA THR A 151 13.12 -12.05 -9.19
C THR A 151 14.53 -11.95 -8.61
N ASP A 152 14.68 -11.77 -7.29
CA ASP A 152 15.98 -11.74 -6.63
C ASP A 152 16.44 -13.17 -6.27
N PRO A 153 17.59 -13.64 -6.80
CA PRO A 153 18.08 -14.99 -6.53
C PRO A 153 18.44 -15.25 -5.06
N SER A 154 18.90 -14.24 -4.33
CA SER A 154 19.28 -14.35 -2.92
C SER A 154 18.05 -14.47 -2.04
N ALA A 155 17.03 -13.66 -2.30
CA ALA A 155 15.72 -13.75 -1.64
C ALA A 155 15.05 -15.11 -1.89
N ALA A 156 15.02 -15.57 -3.14
CA ALA A 156 14.42 -16.86 -3.49
C ALA A 156 15.14 -18.05 -2.82
N LYS A 157 16.48 -18.04 -2.79
CA LYS A 157 17.29 -19.04 -2.08
C LYS A 157 17.06 -19.02 -0.57
N SER A 158 17.01 -17.81 0.00
CA SER A 158 16.75 -17.63 1.43
C SER A 158 15.36 -18.14 1.81
N PHE A 159 14.33 -17.79 1.06
CA PHE A 159 12.96 -18.28 1.27
C PHE A 159 12.89 -19.82 1.22
N PHE A 160 13.51 -20.44 0.21
CA PHE A 160 13.54 -21.89 0.08
C PHE A 160 14.34 -22.61 1.18
N SER A 161 15.29 -21.92 1.81
CA SER A 161 16.08 -22.50 2.90
C SER A 161 15.26 -22.83 4.15
N ILE A 162 14.07 -22.22 4.32
CA ILE A 162 13.11 -22.59 5.37
C ILE A 162 12.67 -24.03 5.18
N PHE A 163 12.13 -24.38 4.01
CA PHE A 163 11.74 -25.75 3.69
C PHE A 163 12.92 -26.71 3.87
N LYS A 164 14.11 -26.35 3.35
CA LYS A 164 15.30 -27.19 3.49
C LYS A 164 15.62 -27.47 4.97
N SER A 165 15.68 -26.43 5.80
CA SER A 165 15.97 -26.56 7.23
C SER A 165 14.97 -27.46 7.96
N VAL A 166 13.70 -27.43 7.57
CA VAL A 166 12.65 -28.25 8.20
C VAL A 166 12.72 -29.72 7.78
N ASN A 167 13.16 -30.02 6.55
CA ASN A 167 13.26 -31.40 6.09
C ASN A 167 14.57 -32.09 6.48
N GLU A 168 15.58 -31.33 6.88
CA GLU A 168 16.86 -31.86 7.38
C GLU A 168 16.81 -32.26 8.86
N ILE A 169 15.63 -32.19 9.49
CA ILE A 169 15.44 -32.53 10.91
C ILE A 169 15.27 -34.03 11.05
N ASP A 170 16.34 -34.68 11.52
CA ASP A 170 16.33 -36.07 11.90
C ASP A 170 15.61 -36.23 13.26
N SER A 171 14.30 -36.45 13.21
CA SER A 171 13.50 -37.16 14.25
C SER A 171 13.06 -36.45 15.54
N SER A 172 13.32 -35.15 15.78
CA SER A 172 12.71 -34.46 16.94
C SER A 172 11.31 -33.91 16.63
N ASP A 173 10.40 -33.97 17.60
CA ASP A 173 9.06 -33.36 17.50
C ASP A 173 9.09 -31.83 17.72
N VAL A 174 10.16 -31.32 18.35
CA VAL A 174 10.42 -29.89 18.59
C VAL A 174 11.82 -29.54 18.11
N TYR A 175 11.98 -28.41 17.41
CA TYR A 175 13.25 -27.97 16.84
C TYR A 175 13.35 -26.44 16.80
N ASP A 176 14.58 -25.92 16.85
CA ASP A 176 14.85 -24.50 16.67
C ASP A 176 14.56 -24.09 15.23
N PHE A 177 13.74 -23.04 15.05
CA PHE A 177 13.47 -22.52 13.73
C PHE A 177 14.77 -22.05 13.04
N GLY A 178 15.06 -22.63 11.88
CA GLY A 178 16.27 -22.37 11.10
C GLY A 178 15.96 -21.95 9.67
N PHE A 179 16.73 -21.00 9.16
CA PHE A 179 16.83 -20.68 7.74
C PHE A 179 18.11 -19.86 7.50
N VAL A 180 18.47 -19.67 6.24
CA VAL A 180 19.59 -18.83 5.81
C VAL A 180 19.02 -17.51 5.29
N PRO A 181 19.23 -16.35 5.95
CA PRO A 181 18.73 -15.05 5.49
C PRO A 181 19.40 -14.60 4.18
N PRO A 182 18.79 -13.68 3.41
CA PRO A 182 19.49 -13.03 2.32
C PRO A 182 20.59 -12.12 2.88
N PRO A 183 21.56 -11.66 2.08
CA PRO A 183 22.54 -10.68 2.53
C PRO A 183 21.84 -9.40 3.01
N LEU A 184 22.03 -9.04 4.28
CA LEU A 184 21.39 -7.89 4.92
C LEU A 184 22.31 -6.66 5.04
N VAL A 185 23.56 -6.76 4.60
CA VAL A 185 24.52 -5.64 4.66
C VAL A 185 23.98 -4.45 3.87
N GLY A 186 23.96 -3.27 4.49
CA GLY A 186 23.43 -2.04 3.94
C GLY A 186 21.92 -1.85 4.13
N TRP A 187 21.21 -2.81 4.72
CA TRP A 187 19.79 -2.67 5.05
C TRP A 187 19.62 -1.87 6.33
N GLU A 188 18.58 -1.05 6.37
CA GLU A 188 18.21 -0.28 7.56
C GLU A 188 17.05 -0.93 8.29
N PHE A 189 17.12 -0.91 9.61
CA PHE A 189 16.11 -1.48 10.50
C PHE A 189 15.68 -0.47 11.55
N GLU A 190 14.38 -0.42 11.83
CA GLU A 190 13.84 0.07 13.11
C GLU A 190 13.45 -1.14 13.95
N LEU A 191 13.96 -1.20 15.17
CA LEU A 191 13.90 -2.36 16.06
C LEU A 191 13.29 -1.95 17.40
N ALA A 192 12.60 -2.90 18.04
CA ALA A 192 12.22 -2.85 19.45
C ALA A 192 12.83 -4.03 20.21
N GLY A 193 13.33 -3.75 21.42
CA GLY A 193 14.07 -4.76 22.18
C GLY A 193 14.65 -4.22 23.49
N SER A 194 15.71 -4.87 23.95
CA SER A 194 16.40 -4.50 25.19
C SER A 194 17.92 -4.54 25.02
N TYR A 195 18.62 -3.61 25.69
CA TYR A 195 20.07 -3.62 25.73
C TYR A 195 20.61 -4.65 26.74
N SER A 196 21.77 -5.21 26.45
CA SER A 196 22.60 -5.85 27.47
C SER A 196 23.08 -4.82 28.49
N VAL A 197 23.48 -5.28 29.68
CA VAL A 197 23.95 -4.41 30.77
C VAL A 197 25.12 -3.51 30.35
N ASP A 198 25.99 -3.98 29.45
CA ASP A 198 27.13 -3.22 28.93
C ASP A 198 26.79 -2.33 27.71
N LEU A 199 25.52 -2.29 27.30
CA LEU A 199 24.98 -1.55 26.15
C LEU A 199 25.60 -1.91 24.79
N LYS A 200 26.38 -3.00 24.70
CA LYS A 200 27.05 -3.40 23.46
C LYS A 200 26.21 -4.31 22.59
N ASN A 201 25.21 -4.99 23.17
CA ASN A 201 24.32 -5.87 22.46
C ASN A 201 22.87 -5.41 22.63
N PHE A 202 22.12 -5.39 21.54
CA PHE A 202 20.69 -5.13 21.55
C PHE A 202 19.94 -6.41 21.16
N TRP A 203 19.16 -6.94 22.09
CA TRP A 203 18.35 -8.14 21.90
C TRP A 203 17.02 -7.73 21.29
N VAL A 204 16.83 -8.07 20.03
CA VAL A 204 15.65 -7.70 19.24
C VAL A 204 14.48 -8.59 19.63
N SER A 205 13.40 -7.98 20.10
CA SER A 205 12.10 -8.62 20.31
C SER A 205 11.23 -8.51 19.06
N GLU A 206 11.28 -7.36 18.38
CA GLU A 206 10.47 -7.04 17.21
C GLU A 206 11.27 -6.19 16.21
N ILE A 207 11.19 -6.55 14.92
CA ILE A 207 11.56 -5.68 13.81
C ILE A 207 10.31 -4.90 13.39
N ILE A 208 10.38 -3.57 13.47
CA ILE A 208 9.28 -2.63 13.18
C ILE A 208 9.33 -2.22 11.70
N THR A 209 10.51 -1.82 11.23
CA THR A 209 10.70 -1.32 9.88
C THR A 209 11.92 -1.98 9.24
N ILE A 210 11.81 -2.32 7.96
CA ILE A 210 12.93 -2.70 7.10
C ILE A 210 12.96 -1.77 5.89
N ASN A 211 14.11 -1.18 5.61
CA ASN A 211 14.38 -0.50 4.33
C ASN A 211 15.50 -1.25 3.61
N ASP A 212 15.15 -1.87 2.49
CA ASP A 212 16.10 -2.47 1.56
C ASP A 212 16.42 -1.50 0.43
N ASN A 213 17.70 -1.15 0.32
CA ASN A 213 18.24 -0.25 -0.70
C ASN A 213 18.86 -1.00 -1.89
N SER A 214 18.96 -2.33 -1.81
CA SER A 214 19.66 -3.18 -2.77
C SER A 214 18.76 -3.69 -3.89
N PHE A 215 17.48 -3.94 -3.61
CA PHE A 215 16.56 -4.44 -4.63
C PHE A 215 16.20 -3.37 -5.66
N VAL A 216 16.43 -3.68 -6.93
CA VAL A 216 16.00 -2.89 -8.08
C VAL A 216 15.03 -3.72 -8.90
N THR A 217 13.86 -3.15 -9.19
CA THR A 217 12.83 -3.83 -9.96
C THR A 217 13.26 -4.00 -11.42
N PRO A 218 13.09 -5.20 -12.02
CA PRO A 218 13.28 -5.37 -13.47
C PRO A 218 12.41 -4.37 -14.26
N ALA A 219 13.01 -3.72 -15.26
CA ALA A 219 12.33 -2.71 -16.06
C ALA A 219 11.09 -3.29 -16.76
N GLY A 220 9.95 -2.60 -16.65
CA GLY A 220 8.69 -3.01 -17.31
C GLY A 220 7.99 -4.22 -16.68
N LEU A 221 8.41 -4.69 -15.51
CA LEU A 221 7.81 -5.85 -14.84
C LEU A 221 6.31 -5.67 -14.60
N LYS A 222 5.52 -6.67 -15.03
CA LYS A 222 4.08 -6.75 -14.76
C LYS A 222 3.73 -8.01 -13.97
N ILE A 223 2.65 -7.94 -13.19
CA ILE A 223 2.04 -9.11 -12.56
C ILE A 223 0.75 -9.46 -13.29
N LYS A 224 0.68 -10.68 -13.82
CA LYS A 224 -0.50 -11.27 -14.44
C LYS A 224 -1.18 -12.21 -13.45
N HIS A 225 -2.42 -11.90 -13.10
CA HIS A 225 -3.23 -12.71 -12.20
C HIS A 225 -4.56 -13.10 -12.87
N PRO A 226 -4.93 -14.40 -12.92
CA PRO A 226 -6.10 -14.86 -13.69
C PRO A 226 -7.44 -14.30 -13.17
N LYS A 227 -7.51 -14.00 -11.87
CA LYS A 227 -8.69 -13.39 -11.24
C LYS A 227 -8.70 -11.85 -11.26
N LEU A 228 -7.69 -11.20 -11.85
CA LEU A 228 -7.65 -9.75 -11.97
C LEU A 228 -8.40 -9.32 -13.25
N LYS A 229 -9.45 -8.52 -13.08
CA LYS A 229 -10.35 -8.11 -14.17
C LYS A 229 -10.58 -6.59 -14.18
N HIS A 230 -10.75 -6.03 -15.36
CA HIS A 230 -11.10 -4.62 -15.60
C HIS A 230 -12.59 -4.44 -15.33
N LEU A 231 -12.96 -3.60 -14.36
CA LEU A 231 -14.37 -3.45 -13.98
C LEU A 231 -15.11 -2.45 -14.87
N VAL A 232 -15.82 -2.94 -15.88
CA VAL A 232 -16.59 -2.10 -16.81
C VAL A 232 -17.98 -1.74 -16.28
N PRO A 233 -18.49 -0.52 -16.55
CA PRO A 233 -19.86 -0.14 -16.21
C PRO A 233 -20.90 -1.06 -16.86
N VAL A 234 -21.93 -1.44 -16.09
CA VAL A 234 -23.05 -2.22 -16.64
C VAL A 234 -23.91 -1.32 -17.54
N GLN A 235 -24.09 -1.69 -18.81
CA GLN A 235 -25.02 -1.01 -19.70
C GLN A 235 -26.47 -1.26 -19.27
N HIS A 236 -27.18 -0.17 -18.91
CA HIS A 236 -28.63 -0.02 -18.73
C HIS A 236 -29.51 -1.29 -18.69
N LYS A 237 -29.35 -2.14 -17.67
CA LYS A 237 -30.35 -3.18 -17.32
C LYS A 237 -30.93 -2.90 -15.95
N LYS A 238 -32.27 -2.86 -15.84
CA LYS A 238 -32.97 -2.90 -14.54
C LYS A 238 -32.65 -4.26 -13.90
N ARG A 239 -31.68 -4.32 -12.98
CA ARG A 239 -31.26 -5.57 -12.32
C ARG A 239 -31.77 -5.65 -10.88
N LYS A 240 -32.05 -6.89 -10.45
CA LYS A 240 -32.45 -7.21 -9.06
C LYS A 240 -31.25 -7.03 -8.14
N VAL A 241 -31.42 -6.26 -7.06
CA VAL A 241 -30.43 -6.13 -5.99
C VAL A 241 -30.17 -7.52 -5.39
N LYS A 242 -28.93 -8.02 -5.50
CA LYS A 242 -28.52 -9.23 -4.78
C LYS A 242 -28.47 -8.91 -3.28
N LYS A 243 -29.29 -9.62 -2.51
CA LYS A 243 -29.23 -9.62 -1.05
C LYS A 243 -28.03 -10.46 -0.62
N LEU A 244 -27.01 -9.83 -0.07
CA LEU A 244 -25.93 -10.57 0.57
C LEU A 244 -26.34 -10.88 2.01
N PRO A 245 -26.02 -12.09 2.52
CA PRO A 245 -26.15 -12.34 3.95
C PRO A 245 -25.28 -11.33 4.72
N PRO A 246 -25.76 -10.83 5.86
CA PRO A 246 -24.96 -10.00 6.74
C PRO A 246 -23.70 -10.79 7.16
N SER A 247 -22.55 -10.10 7.15
CA SER A 247 -21.26 -10.66 7.57
C SER A 247 -21.11 -10.41 9.06
N ASP A 248 -20.59 -11.39 9.79
CA ASP A 248 -20.09 -11.13 11.14
C ASP A 248 -18.87 -10.20 11.04
N PRO A 249 -18.88 -8.99 11.65
CA PRO A 249 -17.71 -8.11 11.63
C PRO A 249 -16.55 -8.66 12.47
N ASN A 250 -16.82 -9.57 13.44
CA ASN A 250 -15.81 -10.11 14.33
C ASN A 250 -16.00 -11.62 14.60
N PRO A 251 -15.86 -12.48 13.57
CA PRO A 251 -16.03 -13.92 13.70
C PRO A 251 -15.00 -14.54 14.65
N GLU A 252 -15.39 -15.42 15.57
CA GLU A 252 -14.47 -16.02 16.54
C GLU A 252 -13.37 -16.85 15.86
N LEU A 253 -12.11 -16.75 16.34
CA LEU A 253 -11.00 -17.52 15.78
C LEU A 253 -10.97 -18.93 16.36
N ALA A 254 -11.40 -19.92 15.57
CA ALA A 254 -11.37 -21.33 15.91
C ALA A 254 -10.14 -22.01 15.30
N ILE A 255 -9.07 -22.14 16.10
CA ILE A 255 -7.76 -22.67 15.69
C ILE A 255 -7.83 -24.16 15.29
N GLY A 256 -8.74 -24.94 15.89
CA GLY A 256 -8.90 -26.38 15.60
C GLY A 256 -9.80 -26.72 14.41
N ASP A 257 -10.54 -25.75 13.87
CA ASP A 257 -11.44 -25.95 12.74
C ASP A 257 -10.75 -25.65 11.40
N LEU A 258 -11.36 -26.10 10.30
CA LEU A 258 -10.90 -25.79 8.94
C LEU A 258 -11.83 -24.80 8.22
N PRO A 259 -11.25 -23.88 7.43
CA PRO A 259 -12.06 -22.97 6.64
C PRO A 259 -12.76 -23.68 5.48
N LYS A 260 -13.91 -23.14 5.08
CA LYS A 260 -14.73 -23.67 3.99
C LYS A 260 -14.35 -23.04 2.66
N LEU A 261 -14.19 -23.89 1.64
CA LEU A 261 -13.95 -23.45 0.27
C LEU A 261 -15.11 -22.57 -0.23
N GLY A 262 -14.78 -21.40 -0.77
CA GLY A 262 -15.75 -20.44 -1.31
C GLY A 262 -16.40 -19.50 -0.29
N LYS A 263 -16.07 -19.60 1.01
CA LYS A 263 -16.42 -18.56 1.99
C LYS A 263 -15.55 -17.31 1.80
N ARG A 264 -16.01 -16.19 2.37
CA ARG A 264 -15.25 -14.93 2.39
C ARG A 264 -14.00 -15.09 3.26
N LEU A 265 -12.97 -14.31 2.94
CA LEU A 265 -11.78 -14.15 3.79
C LEU A 265 -12.12 -13.23 4.95
N HIS A 266 -11.77 -13.63 6.18
CA HIS A 266 -11.75 -12.74 7.33
C HIS A 266 -10.35 -12.15 7.45
N ARG A 267 -10.19 -10.89 7.02
CA ARG A 267 -8.89 -10.21 7.01
C ARG A 267 -8.65 -9.40 8.29
N LYS A 268 -7.41 -9.45 8.76
CA LYS A 268 -6.83 -8.50 9.72
C LYS A 268 -5.43 -8.13 9.22
N ASP A 269 -5.06 -6.87 9.30
CA ASP A 269 -3.74 -6.41 8.89
C ASP A 269 -3.02 -5.79 10.09
N ASP A 270 -1.77 -6.20 10.32
CA ASP A 270 -0.88 -5.54 11.26
C ASP A 270 -0.46 -4.18 10.67
N GLN A 271 -0.67 -3.12 11.45
CA GLN A 271 -0.33 -1.74 11.07
C GLN A 271 0.99 -1.27 11.66
N THR A 272 1.65 -2.06 12.49
CA THR A 272 2.88 -1.65 13.20
C THR A 272 4.16 -2.02 12.46
N PHE A 273 4.06 -2.81 11.38
CA PHE A 273 5.21 -3.28 10.62
C PHE A 273 5.24 -2.70 9.19
N SER A 274 6.43 -2.31 8.72
CA SER A 274 6.67 -1.87 7.34
C SER A 274 7.93 -2.50 6.74
N PHE A 275 7.84 -3.00 5.52
CA PHE A 275 8.99 -3.42 4.72
C PHE A 275 8.96 -2.69 3.38
N ASN A 276 9.96 -1.83 3.19
CA ASN A 276 10.10 -0.93 2.07
C ASN A 276 11.30 -1.31 1.21
N PHE A 277 11.16 -1.16 -0.11
CA PHE A 277 12.24 -1.24 -1.06
C PHE A 277 12.47 0.16 -1.64
N ILE A 278 13.53 0.83 -1.22
CA ILE A 278 13.74 2.26 -1.51
C ILE A 278 13.96 2.50 -3.01
N ASN A 279 14.63 1.56 -3.68
CA ASN A 279 14.96 1.64 -5.09
C ASN A 279 14.01 0.81 -5.99
N ALA A 280 12.89 0.31 -5.43
CA ALA A 280 11.92 -0.43 -6.23
C ALA A 280 11.09 0.50 -7.14
N GLY A 281 11.13 0.19 -8.44
CA GLY A 281 10.30 0.84 -9.44
C GLY A 281 8.84 0.43 -9.36
N ASN A 282 8.02 1.06 -10.20
CA ASN A 282 6.61 0.73 -10.29
C ASN A 282 6.39 -0.60 -11.01
N ILE A 283 5.66 -1.51 -10.35
CA ILE A 283 5.27 -2.81 -10.91
C ILE A 283 3.83 -2.72 -11.41
N GLY A 284 3.64 -2.96 -12.71
CA GLY A 284 2.35 -2.93 -13.37
C GLY A 284 1.50 -4.16 -13.02
N LEU A 285 0.19 -4.04 -13.22
CA LEU A 285 -0.73 -5.17 -13.21
C LEU A 285 -1.23 -5.39 -14.64
N GLU A 286 -1.15 -6.63 -15.13
CA GLU A 286 -1.70 -7.01 -16.43
C GLU A 286 -3.16 -7.45 -16.26
N ILE A 287 -4.07 -6.73 -16.91
CA ILE A 287 -5.50 -6.99 -16.82
C ILE A 287 -5.93 -7.77 -18.06
N ASN A 288 -6.39 -9.01 -17.85
CA ASN A 288 -6.68 -9.93 -18.95
C ASN A 288 -8.08 -9.78 -19.53
N ASP A 289 -9.07 -9.50 -18.67
CA ASP A 289 -10.50 -9.56 -19.02
C ASP A 289 -11.28 -8.37 -18.48
N GLU A 290 -12.31 -7.96 -19.20
CA GLU A 290 -13.36 -7.09 -18.68
C GLU A 290 -14.38 -7.89 -17.85
N GLN A 291 -14.78 -7.34 -16.72
CA GLN A 291 -15.87 -7.83 -15.90
C GLN A 291 -16.86 -6.70 -15.64
N GLU A 292 -18.13 -6.93 -15.95
CA GLU A 292 -19.20 -6.03 -15.54
C GLU A 292 -19.15 -5.80 -14.02
N ARG A 293 -19.16 -4.54 -13.60
CA ARG A 293 -19.21 -4.16 -12.18
C ARG A 293 -20.35 -4.93 -11.49
N PRO A 294 -20.08 -5.63 -10.37
CA PRO A 294 -21.12 -6.37 -9.67
C PRO A 294 -22.24 -5.42 -9.21
N ASP A 295 -23.49 -5.91 -9.27
CA ASP A 295 -24.67 -5.15 -8.84
C ASP A 295 -24.49 -4.61 -7.41
N LYS A 296 -25.09 -3.45 -7.11
CA LYS A 296 -25.18 -2.94 -5.72
C LYS A 296 -25.82 -4.02 -4.85
N SER A 297 -25.03 -4.64 -3.98
CA SER A 297 -25.53 -5.49 -2.92
C SER A 297 -26.01 -4.63 -1.76
N LYS A 298 -27.21 -4.90 -1.25
CA LYS A 298 -27.63 -4.40 0.06
C LYS A 298 -27.48 -5.53 1.06
N ASN A 299 -26.82 -5.24 2.18
CA ASN A 299 -26.91 -6.11 3.35
C ASN A 299 -28.37 -6.14 3.78
N VAL A 300 -28.92 -7.33 3.96
CA VAL A 300 -30.23 -7.47 4.58
C VAL A 300 -30.03 -7.22 6.07
N PRO A 301 -30.79 -6.31 6.70
CA PRO A 301 -30.86 -6.28 8.16
C PRO A 301 -31.43 -7.62 8.62
N SER A 302 -30.63 -8.46 9.26
CA SER A 302 -31.12 -9.62 9.99
C SER A 302 -31.29 -9.26 11.47
N ASN A 303 -32.40 -9.66 12.07
CA ASN A 303 -32.59 -9.62 13.51
C ASN A 303 -31.79 -10.72 14.24
N GLU A 304 -31.26 -11.69 13.50
CA GLU A 304 -30.35 -12.72 14.00
C GLU A 304 -28.94 -12.43 13.46
N LYS A 305 -28.04 -11.94 14.30
CA LYS A 305 -26.60 -12.03 14.03
C LYS A 305 -26.21 -13.50 14.22
N LYS A 306 -26.12 -14.28 13.14
CA LYS A 306 -25.46 -15.58 13.22
C LYS A 306 -23.98 -15.32 13.45
N SER A 307 -23.43 -15.80 14.57
CA SER A 307 -21.98 -15.75 14.75
C SER A 307 -21.35 -16.62 13.68
N GLU A 308 -20.29 -16.11 13.06
CA GLU A 308 -19.48 -16.86 12.13
C GLU A 308 -18.16 -17.22 12.81
N GLY A 309 -17.57 -18.36 12.45
CA GLY A 309 -16.20 -18.69 12.84
C GLY A 309 -15.21 -18.28 11.76
N ALA A 310 -13.97 -18.01 12.17
CA ALA A 310 -12.79 -17.87 11.32
C ALA A 310 -11.76 -18.92 11.72
N SER A 311 -11.04 -19.48 10.75
CA SER A 311 -10.04 -20.54 11.00
C SER A 311 -8.84 -20.38 10.08
N VAL A 312 -7.72 -20.97 10.50
CA VAL A 312 -6.47 -20.97 9.75
C VAL A 312 -6.29 -22.26 8.93
N GLY A 313 -5.42 -22.22 7.94
CA GLY A 313 -5.12 -23.35 7.07
C GLY A 313 -5.94 -23.39 5.78
N ASN A 314 -5.68 -24.39 4.93
CA ASN A 314 -6.28 -24.47 3.60
C ASN A 314 -7.80 -24.67 3.67
N ALA A 315 -8.53 -23.88 2.87
CA ALA A 315 -9.96 -24.05 2.72
C ALA A 315 -10.32 -25.39 2.08
N VAL A 316 -11.24 -26.13 2.68
CA VAL A 316 -11.70 -27.47 2.24
C VAL A 316 -13.22 -27.49 2.04
N GLN A 317 -13.73 -28.49 1.30
CA GLN A 317 -15.16 -28.58 1.00
C GLN A 317 -16.03 -28.73 2.26
N ASP A 318 -15.58 -29.55 3.21
CA ASP A 318 -16.28 -29.85 4.47
C ASP A 318 -15.98 -28.86 5.61
N GLY A 319 -15.22 -27.79 5.32
CA GLY A 319 -14.91 -26.75 6.28
C GLY A 319 -16.16 -26.00 6.72
N LYS A 320 -16.07 -25.33 7.88
CA LYS A 320 -17.21 -24.59 8.46
C LYS A 320 -16.98 -23.09 8.50
N ASN A 321 -15.72 -22.67 8.61
CA ASN A 321 -15.37 -21.29 8.97
C ASN A 321 -14.88 -20.46 7.78
N GLN A 322 -14.79 -19.15 7.96
CA GLN A 322 -14.09 -18.26 7.04
C GLN A 322 -12.59 -18.51 7.15
N GLU A 323 -11.84 -18.35 6.06
CA GLU A 323 -10.38 -18.40 6.14
C GLU A 323 -9.87 -17.09 6.75
N PHE A 324 -9.14 -17.20 7.86
CA PHE A 324 -8.51 -16.08 8.55
C PHE A 324 -7.22 -15.69 7.83
N ASP A 325 -7.13 -14.44 7.39
CA ASP A 325 -6.02 -13.90 6.61
C ASP A 325 -5.40 -12.73 7.37
N TYR A 326 -4.47 -13.05 8.30
CA TYR A 326 -3.64 -12.04 8.95
C TYR A 326 -2.55 -11.58 7.97
N GLY A 327 -2.39 -10.27 7.78
CA GLY A 327 -1.43 -9.68 6.85
C GLY A 327 -0.40 -8.81 7.52
N LEU A 328 0.87 -8.92 7.10
CA LEU A 328 1.91 -7.94 7.41
C LEU A 328 2.20 -7.09 6.18
N ASN A 329 2.60 -5.83 6.40
CA ASN A 329 3.04 -4.92 5.33
C ASN A 329 2.00 -4.76 4.20
N ARG A 330 0.71 -4.97 4.53
CA ARG A 330 -0.37 -4.96 3.57
C ARG A 330 -1.04 -3.62 3.42
N ASN A 331 -0.95 -2.75 4.44
CA ASN A 331 -1.63 -1.46 4.59
C ASN A 331 -2.61 -1.23 3.44
N GLU A 332 -3.76 -1.90 3.46
CA GLU A 332 -4.72 -1.82 2.36
C GLU A 332 -5.40 -0.43 2.31
N GLY A 333 -5.10 0.44 3.28
CA GLY A 333 -5.35 1.88 3.28
C GLY A 333 -4.19 2.74 2.74
N GLU A 334 -3.02 2.13 2.54
CA GLU A 334 -1.92 2.59 1.69
C GLU A 334 -1.88 1.70 0.43
N GLN A 335 -2.86 1.85 -0.47
CA GLN A 335 -2.36 2.16 -1.81
C GLN A 335 -1.38 3.28 -1.59
N ASP A 336 -0.16 3.17 -2.09
CA ASP A 336 0.85 4.20 -1.93
C ASP A 336 0.31 5.48 -2.60
N THR A 337 -0.58 6.19 -1.91
CA THR A 337 -1.07 7.54 -2.18
C THR A 337 0.06 8.52 -1.86
N ASN A 338 1.22 8.01 -1.42
CA ASN A 338 2.41 8.80 -1.24
C ASN A 338 3.09 9.14 -2.56
N GLU A 339 2.67 8.57 -3.69
CA GLU A 339 2.97 9.17 -4.98
C GLU A 339 1.68 9.59 -5.66
N LEU A 340 1.65 10.87 -6.04
CA LEU A 340 0.66 11.40 -6.95
C LEU A 340 0.66 10.48 -8.20
N ILE A 341 -0.49 9.85 -8.49
CA ILE A 341 -0.61 8.83 -9.53
C ILE A 341 -0.54 9.53 -10.88
N ASP A 342 0.49 9.29 -11.70
CA ASP A 342 0.54 9.87 -13.04
C ASP A 342 -0.57 9.31 -13.94
N ALA A 343 -1.11 10.18 -14.79
CA ALA A 343 -2.20 9.86 -15.69
C ALA A 343 -2.00 10.51 -17.06
N GLU A 344 -2.57 9.90 -18.10
CA GLU A 344 -2.57 10.47 -19.45
C GLU A 344 -3.57 11.64 -19.57
N PRO A 345 -3.20 12.77 -20.19
CA PRO A 345 -4.10 13.90 -20.44
C PRO A 345 -5.25 13.56 -21.42
N THR A 346 -6.45 14.08 -21.15
CA THR A 346 -7.60 14.23 -22.07
C THR A 346 -7.51 15.49 -22.98
N GLU A 347 -8.33 15.56 -24.04
CA GLU A 347 -8.27 16.63 -25.05
C GLU A 347 -8.55 18.06 -24.54
N LYS A 348 -9.38 18.22 -23.50
CA LYS A 348 -9.73 19.56 -22.98
C LYS A 348 -8.63 20.16 -22.10
N PHE A 349 -7.68 19.35 -21.63
CA PHE A 349 -6.50 19.82 -20.90
C PHE A 349 -5.48 20.55 -21.75
N ARG A 350 -5.56 20.40 -23.08
CA ARG A 350 -4.77 21.23 -24.00
C ARG A 350 -4.98 22.72 -23.72
N LEU A 351 -6.17 23.15 -23.27
CA LEU A 351 -6.40 24.56 -22.90
C LEU A 351 -5.62 24.97 -21.64
N PHE A 352 -5.63 24.13 -20.60
CA PHE A 352 -4.87 24.41 -19.38
C PHE A 352 -3.36 24.41 -19.66
N GLU A 353 -2.85 23.41 -20.39
CA GLU A 353 -1.45 23.35 -20.81
C GLU A 353 -1.04 24.58 -21.63
N ARG A 354 -1.86 24.97 -22.61
CA ARG A 354 -1.64 26.21 -23.40
C ARG A 354 -1.66 27.46 -22.51
N THR A 355 -2.52 27.51 -21.50
CA THR A 355 -2.52 28.59 -20.51
C THR A 355 -1.22 28.62 -19.71
N ILE A 356 -0.71 27.47 -19.25
CA ILE A 356 0.57 27.41 -18.52
C ILE A 356 1.76 27.78 -19.43
N GLU A 357 1.77 27.31 -20.68
CA GLU A 357 2.80 27.70 -21.66
C GLU A 357 2.75 29.20 -21.96
N LEU A 358 1.56 29.82 -22.03
CA LEU A 358 1.44 31.28 -22.15
C LEU A 358 1.95 32.02 -20.90
N ILE A 359 1.78 31.47 -19.70
CA ILE A 359 2.34 32.06 -18.47
C ILE A 359 3.87 31.99 -18.48
N LYS A 360 4.44 30.88 -18.96
CA LYS A 360 5.89 30.64 -19.04
C LYS A 360 6.63 31.66 -19.92
N THR A 361 5.97 32.28 -20.90
CA THR A 361 6.58 33.32 -21.75
C THR A 361 6.67 34.69 -21.07
N LYS A 362 6.04 34.88 -19.91
CA LYS A 362 6.02 36.16 -19.20
C LYS A 362 7.27 36.31 -18.32
N LYS A 363 7.96 37.44 -18.44
CA LYS A 363 9.29 37.73 -17.87
C LYS A 363 9.44 37.46 -16.36
N ASP A 364 8.36 37.56 -15.58
CA ASP A 364 8.40 37.47 -14.12
C ASP A 364 7.93 36.11 -13.56
N PHE A 365 7.59 35.17 -14.44
CA PHE A 365 7.06 33.86 -14.07
C PHE A 365 8.03 32.76 -14.47
N THR A 366 8.26 31.80 -13.56
CA THR A 366 8.99 30.58 -13.87
C THR A 366 8.09 29.37 -13.65
N VAL A 367 7.94 28.52 -14.66
CA VAL A 367 7.22 27.25 -14.55
C VAL A 367 8.25 26.14 -14.32
N HIS A 368 8.22 25.53 -13.14
CA HIS A 368 9.17 24.49 -12.72
C HIS A 368 8.77 23.08 -13.19
N GLY A 369 7.49 22.86 -13.45
CA GLY A 369 7.00 21.58 -13.96
C GLY A 369 5.48 21.55 -14.07
N VAL A 370 5.01 20.71 -14.99
CA VAL A 370 3.59 20.41 -15.19
C VAL A 370 3.43 18.90 -15.14
N ARG A 371 2.37 18.42 -14.49
CA ARG A 371 2.04 17.00 -14.40
C ARG A 371 0.54 16.79 -14.51
N CYS A 372 0.14 15.66 -15.09
CA CYS A 372 -1.22 15.15 -14.99
C CYS A 372 -1.23 13.97 -14.02
N GLY A 373 -2.25 13.92 -13.14
CA GLY A 373 -2.42 12.79 -12.25
C GLY A 373 -3.86 12.39 -12.03
N SER A 374 -4.07 11.23 -11.42
CA SER A 374 -5.37 10.69 -11.02
C SER A 374 -5.65 10.96 -9.55
N PHE A 375 -6.88 11.35 -9.24
CA PHE A 375 -7.36 11.45 -7.86
C PHE A 375 -7.29 10.09 -7.16
N PRO A 376 -6.93 10.06 -5.86
CA PRO A 376 -6.87 8.82 -5.11
C PRO A 376 -8.27 8.21 -4.92
N PRO A 377 -8.36 6.91 -4.59
CA PRO A 377 -9.63 6.32 -4.22
C PRO A 377 -10.25 7.00 -3.00
N PRO A 378 -11.57 7.23 -2.98
CA PRO A 378 -12.23 7.77 -1.82
C PRO A 378 -12.18 6.77 -0.67
N LYS A 379 -11.82 7.25 0.52
CA LYS A 379 -11.92 6.54 1.80
C LYS A 379 -13.36 6.55 2.34
N THR A 380 -14.22 7.40 1.77
CA THR A 380 -15.65 7.48 2.09
C THR A 380 -16.50 6.70 1.08
N GLY A 381 -17.82 6.68 1.29
CA GLY A 381 -18.79 6.14 0.31
C GLY A 381 -18.95 6.98 -0.97
N SER A 382 -18.14 8.03 -1.16
CA SER A 382 -18.11 8.87 -2.35
C SER A 382 -17.82 8.07 -3.61
N ARG A 383 -18.43 8.48 -4.74
CA ARG A 383 -18.21 7.87 -6.05
C ARG A 383 -17.92 8.90 -7.14
N MET A 384 -17.70 10.16 -6.79
CA MET A 384 -17.52 11.23 -7.78
C MET A 384 -16.31 10.95 -8.67
N VAL A 385 -15.16 10.66 -8.06
CA VAL A 385 -13.90 10.41 -8.79
C VAL A 385 -13.91 9.11 -9.60
N LEU A 386 -14.94 8.27 -9.42
CA LEU A 386 -15.16 7.02 -10.15
C LEU A 386 -16.22 7.17 -11.26
N ASN A 387 -16.82 8.35 -11.39
CA ASN A 387 -17.97 8.61 -12.26
C ASN A 387 -17.54 9.35 -13.54
N THR A 388 -16.49 8.86 -14.17
CA THR A 388 -15.97 9.35 -15.44
C THR A 388 -16.57 8.60 -16.64
N VAL A 389 -16.51 9.21 -17.82
CA VAL A 389 -16.98 8.66 -19.10
C VAL A 389 -16.09 7.51 -19.56
N ASP A 390 -14.78 7.63 -19.34
CA ASP A 390 -13.77 6.64 -19.74
C ASP A 390 -13.54 5.53 -18.70
N GLY A 391 -14.22 5.60 -17.55
CA GLY A 391 -14.14 4.61 -16.48
C GLY A 391 -12.88 4.70 -15.61
N ASN A 392 -11.95 5.59 -15.92
CA ASN A 392 -10.74 5.85 -15.14
C ASN A 392 -11.04 6.73 -13.91
N PHE A 393 -10.10 6.82 -12.97
CA PHE A 393 -10.22 7.83 -11.92
C PHE A 393 -10.21 9.23 -12.53
N LEU A 394 -11.01 10.13 -11.95
CA LEU A 394 -10.99 11.55 -12.27
C LEU A 394 -9.53 12.05 -12.24
N ARG A 395 -9.18 12.89 -13.21
CA ARG A 395 -7.83 13.41 -13.37
C ARG A 395 -7.74 14.87 -12.90
N TYR A 396 -6.53 15.28 -12.56
CA TYR A 396 -6.17 16.68 -12.36
C TYR A 396 -4.89 17.01 -13.13
N HIS A 397 -4.71 18.29 -13.43
CA HIS A 397 -3.44 18.84 -13.85
C HIS A 397 -2.88 19.72 -12.75
N MET A 398 -1.56 19.68 -12.61
CA MET A 398 -0.84 20.46 -11.62
C MET A 398 0.36 21.14 -12.27
N ALA A 399 0.53 22.43 -11.98
CA ALA A 399 1.70 23.20 -12.39
C ALA A 399 2.37 23.83 -11.18
N ASN A 400 3.69 23.67 -11.09
CA ASN A 400 4.53 24.34 -10.10
C ASN A 400 5.06 25.63 -10.73
N ILE A 401 4.66 26.78 -10.19
CA ILE A 401 4.95 28.10 -10.78
C ILE A 401 5.48 29.02 -9.69
N SER A 402 6.51 29.80 -9.99
CA SER A 402 6.94 30.91 -9.16
C SER A 402 6.72 32.25 -9.85
N TYR A 403 6.41 33.26 -9.04
CA TYR A 403 6.40 34.67 -9.44
C TYR A 403 7.32 35.45 -8.49
N LEU A 404 8.38 36.06 -9.04
CA LEU A 404 9.42 36.75 -8.24
C LEU A 404 9.86 35.92 -7.01
N ASP A 405 10.22 34.66 -7.24
CA ASP A 405 10.69 33.67 -6.26
C ASP A 405 9.66 33.14 -5.23
N VAL A 406 8.41 33.62 -5.27
CA VAL A 406 7.33 33.03 -4.47
C VAL A 406 6.69 31.86 -5.23
N GLY A 407 6.94 30.64 -4.73
CA GLY A 407 6.40 29.40 -5.29
C GLY A 407 4.92 29.17 -4.97
N ALA A 408 4.18 28.65 -5.95
CA ALA A 408 2.80 28.23 -5.82
C ALA A 408 2.52 26.98 -6.66
N VAL A 409 1.52 26.22 -6.23
CA VAL A 409 0.98 25.07 -6.95
C VAL A 409 -0.40 25.42 -7.49
N VAL A 410 -0.57 25.26 -8.79
CA VAL A 410 -1.84 25.46 -9.51
C VAL A 410 -2.44 24.10 -9.82
N ILE A 411 -3.70 23.85 -9.45
CA ILE A 411 -4.39 22.57 -9.64
C ILE A 411 -5.71 22.78 -10.38
N GLU A 412 -5.89 22.06 -11.48
CA GLU A 412 -7.11 22.06 -12.31
C GLU A 412 -7.71 20.65 -12.39
N VAL A 413 -9.04 20.53 -12.35
CA VAL A 413 -9.74 19.23 -12.32
C VAL A 413 -10.46 18.95 -13.63
N ASP A 414 -10.37 17.72 -14.13
CA ASP A 414 -11.04 17.29 -15.36
C ASP A 414 -12.53 17.02 -15.19
N VAL A 415 -13.30 18.07 -14.95
CA VAL A 415 -14.73 17.93 -14.71
C VAL A 415 -15.52 17.48 -15.94
N ASP A 416 -14.97 17.59 -17.15
CA ASP A 416 -15.64 17.18 -18.38
C ASP A 416 -15.54 15.67 -18.62
N SER A 417 -14.51 15.03 -18.06
CA SER A 417 -14.45 13.57 -18.00
C SER A 417 -15.58 12.97 -17.16
N LEU A 418 -16.31 13.75 -16.34
CA LEU A 418 -17.40 13.24 -15.50
C LEU A 418 -18.69 13.01 -16.31
N ASN A 419 -19.39 11.91 -16.02
CA ASN A 419 -20.74 11.65 -16.56
C ASN A 419 -21.77 12.73 -16.15
N ARG A 420 -21.48 13.48 -15.08
CA ARG A 420 -22.23 14.66 -14.65
C ARG A 420 -21.24 15.77 -14.35
N PRO A 421 -20.91 16.62 -15.35
CA PRO A 421 -19.95 17.69 -15.16
C PRO A 421 -20.36 18.62 -14.03
N THR A 422 -19.37 19.03 -13.24
CA THR A 422 -19.56 20.02 -12.16
C THR A 422 -18.64 21.20 -12.40
N ASN A 423 -18.97 22.38 -11.87
CA ASN A 423 -18.10 23.55 -11.99
C ASN A 423 -17.16 23.60 -10.79
N VAL A 424 -15.86 23.45 -11.05
CA VAL A 424 -14.80 23.48 -10.04
C VAL A 424 -13.83 24.58 -10.41
N SER A 425 -13.46 25.41 -9.45
CA SER A 425 -12.48 26.49 -9.63
C SER A 425 -11.06 25.91 -9.77
N THR A 426 -10.19 26.54 -10.55
CA THR A 426 -8.74 26.28 -10.47
C THR A 426 -8.23 26.69 -9.10
N LEU A 427 -7.49 25.81 -8.43
CA LEU A 427 -6.92 26.07 -7.11
C LEU A 427 -5.49 26.59 -7.26
N VAL A 428 -5.13 27.65 -6.54
CA VAL A 428 -3.74 28.14 -6.41
C VAL A 428 -3.39 28.15 -4.94
N VAL A 429 -2.32 27.47 -4.54
CA VAL A 429 -1.89 27.36 -3.14
C VAL A 429 -0.39 27.58 -2.97
N THR A 430 -0.02 28.17 -1.84
CA THR A 430 1.35 28.26 -1.32
C THR A 430 1.38 27.68 0.08
N PHE A 431 2.45 26.97 0.42
CA PHE A 431 2.55 26.22 1.67
C PHE A 431 3.28 27.02 2.76
N LEU A 432 3.09 26.62 4.03
CA LEU A 432 3.78 27.22 5.17
C LEU A 432 5.24 26.76 5.19
N ALA A 433 6.17 27.61 5.66
CA ALA A 433 7.61 27.35 5.62
C ALA A 433 8.01 26.04 6.34
N ASP A 434 7.38 25.74 7.48
CA ASP A 434 7.69 24.55 8.30
C ASP A 434 6.74 23.36 8.03
N SER A 435 6.00 23.40 6.93
CA SER A 435 5.08 22.32 6.57
C SER A 435 5.70 21.29 5.63
N SER A 436 5.02 20.17 5.42
CA SER A 436 5.31 19.24 4.32
C SER A 436 4.36 19.56 3.14
N PRO A 437 4.79 20.32 2.12
CA PRO A 437 3.97 20.67 0.95
C PRO A 437 3.33 19.45 0.29
N GLU A 438 4.09 18.37 0.19
CA GLU A 438 3.67 17.14 -0.44
C GLU A 438 2.52 16.48 0.34
N GLN A 439 2.59 16.45 1.67
CA GLN A 439 1.57 15.83 2.51
C GLN A 439 0.29 16.68 2.58
N ILE A 440 0.42 18.01 2.59
CA ILE A 440 -0.72 18.91 2.46
C ILE A 440 -1.39 18.69 1.10
N LEU A 441 -0.63 18.67 0.00
CA LEU A 441 -1.16 18.44 -1.34
C LEU A 441 -1.90 17.09 -1.44
N LYS A 442 -1.32 16.01 -0.91
CA LYS A 442 -1.98 14.70 -0.84
C LYS A 442 -3.30 14.76 -0.10
N THR A 443 -3.33 15.47 1.02
CA THR A 443 -4.56 15.66 1.81
C THR A 443 -5.61 16.44 1.03
N ILE A 444 -5.22 17.49 0.29
CA ILE A 444 -6.14 18.24 -0.59
C ILE A 444 -6.80 17.32 -1.63
N LEU A 445 -6.02 16.44 -2.27
CA LEU A 445 -6.52 15.53 -3.30
C LEU A 445 -7.38 14.39 -2.70
N GLN A 446 -7.01 13.89 -1.53
CA GLN A 446 -7.82 12.90 -0.80
C GLN A 446 -9.16 13.50 -0.36
N ASP A 447 -9.15 14.69 0.24
CA ASP A 447 -10.37 15.39 0.67
C ASP A 447 -11.32 15.65 -0.50
N TYR A 448 -10.79 16.03 -1.67
CA TYR A 448 -11.59 16.20 -2.87
C TYR A 448 -12.32 14.90 -3.24
N SER A 449 -11.60 13.78 -3.21
CA SER A 449 -12.12 12.44 -3.50
C SER A 449 -13.23 12.04 -2.53
N ASP A 450 -13.03 12.35 -1.25
CA ASP A 450 -13.91 11.95 -0.15
C ASP A 450 -15.19 12.79 -0.05
N ILE A 451 -15.13 14.08 -0.32
CA ILE A 451 -16.25 15.02 -0.08
C ILE A 451 -17.23 15.08 -1.26
N ALA A 452 -16.76 14.83 -2.48
CA ALA A 452 -17.57 14.88 -3.70
C ALA A 452 -18.39 16.17 -3.89
N LYS A 453 -17.89 17.33 -3.42
CA LYS A 453 -18.54 18.65 -3.56
C LYS A 453 -17.57 19.79 -3.91
N GLY A 454 -16.42 19.45 -4.50
CA GLY A 454 -15.35 20.40 -4.80
C GLY A 454 -14.38 20.59 -3.63
N TRP A 455 -13.54 21.64 -3.72
CA TRP A 455 -12.45 21.89 -2.77
C TRP A 455 -12.93 22.10 -1.32
N ASN A 456 -12.27 21.46 -0.34
CA ASN A 456 -12.46 21.72 1.09
C ASN A 456 -11.88 23.08 1.49
N ARG A 457 -12.58 24.17 1.14
CA ARG A 457 -12.05 25.54 1.27
C ARG A 457 -11.67 25.92 2.68
N LYS A 458 -12.39 25.43 3.69
CA LYS A 458 -12.10 25.71 5.11
C LYS A 458 -10.80 25.05 5.52
N TRP A 459 -10.64 23.75 5.23
CA TRP A 459 -9.42 23.02 5.57
C TRP A 459 -8.21 23.57 4.82
N ILE A 460 -8.33 23.82 3.51
CA ILE A 460 -7.23 24.36 2.70
C ILE A 460 -6.73 25.70 3.25
N ARG A 461 -7.64 26.63 3.57
CA ARG A 461 -7.27 27.94 4.14
C ARG A 461 -6.55 27.84 5.48
N ASN A 462 -6.87 26.83 6.29
CA ASN A 462 -6.26 26.64 7.60
C ASN A 462 -4.89 25.95 7.53
N ASN A 463 -4.56 25.28 6.42
CA ASN A 463 -3.37 24.43 6.28
C ASN A 463 -2.43 24.88 5.14
N THR A 464 -2.66 26.05 4.56
CA THR A 464 -1.81 26.66 3.52
C THR A 464 -1.48 28.09 3.92
N ALA A 465 -0.34 28.62 3.48
CA ALA A 465 0.02 30.02 3.71
C ALA A 465 -0.96 30.95 2.98
N VAL A 466 -1.21 30.66 1.70
CA VAL A 466 -2.19 31.39 0.89
C VAL A 466 -2.93 30.39 -0.01
N SER A 467 -4.25 30.54 -0.13
CA SER A 467 -5.07 29.78 -1.07
C SER A 467 -6.04 30.68 -1.84
N LYS A 468 -6.12 30.48 -3.16
CA LYS A 468 -7.05 31.17 -4.07
C LYS A 468 -7.83 30.15 -4.89
N PHE A 469 -9.11 30.45 -5.09
CA PHE A 469 -10.05 29.62 -5.86
C PHE A 469 -10.48 30.43 -7.08
N CYS A 470 -9.81 30.20 -8.21
CA CYS A 470 -9.93 30.99 -9.42
C CYS A 470 -11.14 30.55 -10.25
N ARG A 471 -11.99 31.51 -10.64
CA ARG A 471 -13.09 31.23 -11.56
C ARG A 471 -12.53 31.09 -12.98
N HIS A 472 -13.13 30.19 -13.74
CA HIS A 472 -12.89 30.05 -15.17
C HIS A 472 -13.37 31.29 -15.94
N PRO A 473 -12.71 31.67 -17.06
CA PRO A 473 -13.23 32.67 -17.97
C PRO A 473 -14.65 32.33 -18.45
N THR A 474 -15.44 33.36 -18.77
CA THR A 474 -16.74 33.16 -19.40
C THR A 474 -16.53 32.68 -20.84
N LYS A 475 -17.34 31.71 -21.29
CA LYS A 475 -17.29 31.21 -22.68
C LYS A 475 -17.94 32.16 -23.69
N THR A 476 -18.56 33.22 -23.20
CA THR A 476 -19.18 34.27 -24.01
C THR A 476 -18.61 35.62 -23.63
N ARG A 477 -18.59 36.52 -24.61
CA ARG A 477 -18.24 37.92 -24.46
C ARG A 477 -19.35 38.76 -25.08
N LYS A 478 -19.70 39.85 -24.41
CA LYS A 478 -20.61 40.86 -24.97
C LYS A 478 -19.83 41.83 -25.83
N GLU A 479 -20.25 41.96 -27.08
CA GLU A 479 -19.70 42.90 -28.04
C GLU A 479 -20.90 43.57 -28.72
N ASN A 480 -21.02 44.89 -28.59
CA ASN A 480 -22.17 45.67 -29.09
C ASN A 480 -23.54 45.09 -28.67
N ASP A 481 -23.70 44.77 -27.39
CA ASP A 481 -24.91 44.16 -26.80
C ASP A 481 -25.33 42.78 -27.35
N VAL A 482 -24.48 42.14 -28.16
CA VAL A 482 -24.66 40.76 -28.62
C VAL A 482 -23.67 39.84 -27.89
N GLU A 483 -24.17 38.74 -27.32
CA GLU A 483 -23.30 37.68 -26.79
C GLU A 483 -22.74 36.83 -27.95
N ARG A 484 -21.41 36.80 -28.07
CA ARG A 484 -20.72 35.85 -28.94
C ARG A 484 -19.89 34.86 -28.15
N PRO A 485 -19.72 33.61 -28.63
CA PRO A 485 -18.72 32.70 -28.10
C PRO A 485 -17.31 33.28 -28.25
N ILE A 486 -16.44 33.07 -27.26
CA ILE A 486 -15.02 33.39 -27.39
C ILE A 486 -14.24 32.22 -28.00
N THR A 487 -13.17 32.53 -28.73
CA THR A 487 -12.27 31.52 -29.30
C THR A 487 -11.47 30.81 -28.21
N ALA A 488 -10.87 29.66 -28.55
CA ALA A 488 -9.98 28.95 -27.62
C ALA A 488 -8.79 29.81 -27.18
N ASP A 489 -8.27 30.65 -28.09
CA ASP A 489 -7.12 31.51 -27.82
C ASP A 489 -7.50 32.66 -26.90
N GLU A 490 -8.64 33.33 -27.16
CA GLU A 490 -9.21 34.33 -26.25
C GLU A 490 -9.48 33.75 -24.85
N TYR A 491 -9.94 32.49 -24.76
CA TYR A 491 -10.16 31.81 -23.49
C TYR A 491 -8.84 31.55 -22.76
N VAL A 492 -7.81 31.06 -23.47
CA VAL A 492 -6.47 30.79 -22.92
C VAL A 492 -5.82 32.07 -22.40
N GLU A 493 -5.91 33.17 -23.13
CA GLU A 493 -5.40 34.49 -22.74
C GLU A 493 -6.10 35.00 -21.47
N ALA A 494 -7.44 35.01 -21.47
CA ALA A 494 -8.21 35.43 -20.31
C ALA A 494 -7.91 34.59 -19.06
N TRP A 495 -7.72 33.27 -19.24
CA TRP A 495 -7.36 32.39 -18.12
C TRP A 495 -5.96 32.67 -17.59
N ALA A 496 -4.98 32.88 -18.49
CA ALA A 496 -3.63 33.24 -18.11
C ALA A 496 -3.58 34.56 -17.35
N GLU A 497 -4.39 35.56 -17.73
CA GLU A 497 -4.51 36.82 -17.00
C GLU A 497 -5.06 36.62 -15.58
N ILE A 498 -6.12 35.82 -15.43
CA ILE A 498 -6.70 35.49 -14.12
C ILE A 498 -5.66 34.82 -13.22
N LEU A 499 -4.95 33.81 -13.73
CA LEU A 499 -3.95 33.08 -12.95
C LEU A 499 -2.74 33.95 -12.60
N CYS A 500 -2.20 34.71 -13.56
CA CYS A 500 -1.13 35.68 -13.29
C CYS A 500 -1.53 36.68 -12.21
N GLY A 501 -2.75 37.22 -12.28
CA GLY A 501 -3.28 38.13 -11.25
C GLY A 501 -3.30 37.48 -9.87
N LYS A 502 -3.70 36.21 -9.78
CA LYS A 502 -3.78 35.48 -8.51
C LYS A 502 -2.40 35.12 -7.95
N LEU A 503 -1.44 34.78 -8.79
CA LEU A 503 -0.06 34.54 -8.40
C LEU A 503 0.62 35.84 -7.88
N ARG A 504 0.34 36.98 -8.50
CA ARG A 504 0.77 38.30 -7.99
C ARG A 504 0.12 38.62 -6.63
N ASP A 505 -1.17 38.31 -6.47
CA ASP A 505 -1.87 38.49 -5.18
C ASP A 505 -1.25 37.63 -4.07
N VAL A 506 -0.78 36.42 -4.39
CA VAL A 506 -0.10 35.52 -3.45
C VAL A 506 1.21 36.14 -2.97
N GLN A 507 2.05 36.64 -3.87
CA GLN A 507 3.33 37.28 -3.53
C GLN A 507 3.18 38.48 -2.60
N LYS A 508 2.13 39.29 -2.79
CA LYS A 508 1.82 40.41 -1.88
C LYS A 508 1.42 39.97 -0.47
N MET A 509 0.84 38.78 -0.33
CA MET A 509 0.35 38.25 0.95
C MET A 509 1.42 37.47 1.72
N THR A 510 2.48 37.01 1.05
CA THR A 510 3.61 36.33 1.69
C THR A 510 4.71 37.28 2.17
N ASN A 511 4.70 38.53 1.71
CA ASN A 511 5.67 39.58 2.11
C ASN A 511 5.16 40.49 3.24
N ASN A 512 3.94 40.24 3.73
CA ASN A 512 3.36 40.84 4.93
C ASN A 512 3.27 39.77 6.02
#